data_AF-A0A2V8PND4-F1
#
_entry.id   AF-A0A2V8PND4-F1
#
_cell.length_a   1.000
_cell.length_b   1.000
_cell.length_c   1.000
_cell.angle_alpha   90.00
_cell.angle_beta   90.00
_cell.angle_gamma   90.00
#
_symmetry.space_group_name_H-M   'P 1'
#
loop_
_entity.id
_entity.type
_entity.pdbx_description
1 polymer ?
#
loop_
_entity_poly.entity_id
_entity_poly.type
_entity_poly.pdbx_seq_one_letter_code
_entity_poly.pdbx_strand_id
1 'polypeptide(L)' 'MKKILFFLMPLLLVFSATAQTPRPTSDQTAAEKYIRESEAQWAESVASGDSKAIERILADDFIGTDPKGKLVR' A
#
# COMPACT_ATOMS: atom_id res chain seq x y z
N MET A 1 46.59 -17.32 -12.87
CA MET A 1 45.31 -16.71 -13.32
C MET A 1 44.08 -17.56 -12.95
N LYS A 2 44.03 -18.86 -13.26
CA LYS A 2 42.89 -19.75 -12.89
C LYS A 2 42.61 -19.90 -11.38
N LYS A 3 43.63 -19.79 -10.52
CA LYS A 3 43.50 -19.95 -9.05
C LYS A 3 42.85 -18.74 -8.35
N ILE A 4 42.98 -17.53 -8.91
CA ILE A 4 42.36 -16.30 -8.37
C ILE A 4 40.85 -16.28 -8.71
N LEU A 5 40.49 -16.79 -9.89
CA LEU A 5 39.09 -16.92 -10.31
C LEU A 5 38.28 -17.88 -9.42
N PHE A 6 38.94 -18.94 -8.91
CA PHE A 6 38.30 -19.92 -8.02
C PHE A 6 38.01 -19.40 -6.61
N PHE A 7 38.75 -18.37 -6.15
CA PHE A 7 38.55 -17.74 -4.84
C PHE A 7 37.50 -16.62 -4.86
N LEU A 8 37.21 -16.02 -6.02
CA LEU A 8 36.22 -14.96 -6.17
C LEU A 8 34.77 -15.47 -6.32
N MET A 9 34.59 -16.73 -6.74
CA MET A 9 33.27 -17.32 -6.96
C MET A 9 32.43 -17.52 -5.69
N PRO A 10 32.96 -17.99 -4.53
CA PRO A 10 32.16 -18.10 -3.31
C PRO A 10 31.80 -16.74 -2.70
N LEU A 11 32.57 -15.68 -2.98
CA LEU A 11 32.31 -14.34 -2.45
C LEU A 11 31.11 -13.65 -3.14
N LEU A 12 30.89 -13.95 -4.42
CA LEU A 12 29.74 -13.45 -5.19
C LEU A 12 28.40 -14.12 -4.81
N LEU A 13 28.43 -15.37 -4.32
CA LEU A 13 27.22 -16.09 -3.91
C LEU A 13 26.65 -15.62 -2.55
N VAL A 14 27.48 -15.04 -1.68
CA VAL A 14 27.04 -14.54 -0.35
C VAL A 14 26.29 -13.21 -0.48
N PHE A 15 26.50 -12.44 -1.56
CA PHE A 15 25.84 -11.15 -1.75
C PHE A 15 24.36 -11.22 -2.17
N SER A 16 23.89 -12.37 -2.69
CA SER A 16 22.48 -12.53 -3.10
C SER A 16 21.49 -12.76 -1.95
N ALA A 17 21.95 -12.94 -0.71
CA ALA A 17 21.09 -13.27 0.43
C ALA A 17 20.54 -12.05 1.21
N THR A 18 20.94 -10.82 0.88
CA THR A 18 20.59 -9.62 1.70
C THR A 18 19.38 -8.82 1.21
N ALA A 19 18.67 -9.26 0.16
CA ALA A 19 17.55 -8.51 -0.40
C ALA A 19 16.15 -9.00 0.02
N GLN A 20 16.04 -9.94 0.96
CA GLN A 20 14.76 -10.28 1.59
C GLN A 20 14.61 -9.45 2.87
N THR A 21 14.31 -8.16 2.71
CA THR A 21 13.69 -7.42 3.80
C THR A 21 12.47 -8.24 4.27
N PRO A 22 12.36 -8.57 5.56
CA PRO A 22 11.13 -9.15 6.08
C PRO A 22 9.99 -8.24 5.64
N ARG A 23 9.07 -8.74 4.81
CA ARG A 23 7.85 -7.97 4.54
C ARG A 23 7.21 -7.76 5.90
N PRO A 24 6.89 -6.51 6.29
CA PRO A 24 6.10 -6.32 7.49
C PRO A 24 4.87 -7.22 7.33
N THR A 25 4.68 -8.15 8.25
CA THR A 25 3.45 -8.94 8.33
C THR A 25 2.37 -7.93 8.66
N SER A 26 1.72 -7.36 7.65
CA SER A 26 0.56 -6.52 7.88
C SER A 26 -0.45 -7.38 8.62
N ASP A 27 -1.00 -6.88 9.72
CA ASP A 27 -2.14 -7.52 10.35
C ASP A 27 -3.32 -7.42 9.39
N GLN A 28 -3.48 -8.46 8.57
CA GLN A 28 -4.52 -8.53 7.54
C GLN A 28 -5.89 -8.35 8.16
N THR A 29 -6.12 -8.89 9.37
CA THR A 29 -7.38 -8.76 10.09
C THR A 29 -7.66 -7.31 10.45
N ALA A 30 -6.65 -6.60 10.94
CA ALA A 30 -6.78 -5.18 11.25
C ALA A 30 -7.02 -4.34 9.99
N ALA A 31 -6.34 -4.65 8.88
CA ALA A 31 -6.52 -3.97 7.60
C ALA A 31 -7.94 -4.18 7.04
N GLU A 32 -8.43 -5.42 7.04
CA GLU A 32 -9.79 -5.75 6.59
C GLU A 32 -10.85 -5.06 7.44
N LYS A 33 -10.66 -5.04 8.76
CA LYS A 33 -11.53 -4.30 9.69
C LYS A 33 -11.56 -2.82 9.36
N TYR A 34 -10.39 -2.19 9.18
CA TYR A 34 -10.28 -0.77 8.83
C TYR A 34 -10.99 -0.44 7.52
N ILE A 35 -10.80 -1.26 6.47
CA ILE A 35 -11.45 -1.05 5.18
C ILE A 35 -12.96 -1.11 5.32
N ARG A 36 -13.50 -2.16 5.97
CA ARG A 36 -14.94 -2.33 6.17
C ARG A 36 -15.58 -1.17 6.94
N GLU A 37 -14.91 -0.70 7.99
CA GLU A 37 -15.40 0.43 8.79
C GLU A 37 -15.34 1.74 8.01
N SER A 38 -14.30 1.95 7.22
CA SER A 38 -14.15 3.16 6.38
C SER A 38 -15.20 3.21 5.27
N GLU A 39 -15.49 2.09 4.61
CA GLU A 39 -16.53 1.96 3.59
C GLU A 39 -17.93 2.25 4.17
N ALA A 40 -18.23 1.73 5.37
CA ALA A 40 -19.50 2.00 6.04
C ALA A 40 -19.68 3.51 6.34
N GLN A 41 -18.61 4.16 6.83
CA GLN A 41 -18.63 5.61 7.09
C GLN A 41 -18.75 6.42 5.81
N TRP A 42 -18.14 5.98 4.71
CA TRP A 42 -18.29 6.62 3.40
C TRP A 42 -19.74 6.55 2.89
N ALA A 43 -20.38 5.38 2.98
CA ALA A 43 -21.77 5.23 2.60
C ALA A 43 -22.71 6.12 3.44
N GLU A 44 -22.49 6.19 4.75
CA GLU A 44 -23.25 7.04 5.66
C GLU A 44 -23.05 8.54 5.37
N SER A 45 -21.81 8.97 5.09
CA SER A 45 -21.53 10.38 4.78
C SER A 45 -22.19 10.83 3.49
N VAL A 46 -22.23 9.96 2.47
CA VAL A 46 -22.92 10.25 1.21
C VAL A 46 -24.43 10.33 1.42
N ALA A 47 -25.01 9.43 2.21
CA ALA A 47 -26.45 9.41 2.49
C ALA A 47 -26.92 10.60 3.34
N SER A 48 -26.09 11.05 4.29
CA SER A 48 -26.40 12.13 5.23
C SER A 48 -25.97 13.52 4.74
N GLY A 49 -25.09 13.60 3.74
CA GLY A 49 -24.48 14.85 3.30
C GLY A 49 -23.39 15.39 4.23
N ASP A 50 -22.86 14.57 5.15
CA ASP A 50 -21.76 14.96 6.03
C ASP A 50 -20.42 15.00 5.28
N SER A 51 -20.10 16.16 4.72
CA SER A 51 -18.86 16.38 3.97
C SER A 51 -17.60 16.27 4.83
N LYS A 52 -17.69 16.45 6.16
CA LYS A 52 -16.51 16.36 7.04
C LYS A 52 -16.04 14.91 7.21
N ALA A 53 -16.95 13.95 7.14
CA ALA A 53 -16.60 12.54 7.17
C ALA A 53 -15.81 12.15 5.89
N ILE A 54 -16.19 12.70 4.73
CA ILE A 54 -15.45 12.51 3.47
C ILE A 54 -14.00 13.01 3.59
N GLU A 55 -13.79 14.22 4.13
CA GLU A 55 -12.45 14.80 4.34
C GLU A 55 -11.55 13.97 5.27
N ARG A 56 -12.14 13.22 6.21
CA ARG A 56 -11.38 12.36 7.14
C ARG A 56 -11.01 11.01 6.54
N ILE A 57 -11.85 10.47 5.66
CA ILE A 57 -11.71 9.10 5.12
C ILE A 57 -10.81 9.10 3.87
N LEU A 58 -10.89 10.15 3.06
CA LEU A 58 -10.09 10.28 1.85
C LEU A 58 -8.69 10.82 2.16
N ALA A 59 -7.70 10.37 1.39
CA ALA A 59 -6.36 10.93 1.46
C ALA A 59 -6.34 12.37 0.90
N ASP A 60 -5.41 13.21 1.37
CA ASP A 60 -5.28 14.61 0.94
C ASP A 60 -5.08 14.78 -0.58
N ASP A 61 -4.50 13.76 -1.22
CA ASP A 61 -4.21 13.67 -2.65
C ASP A 61 -5.24 12.85 -3.43
N PHE A 62 -6.38 12.51 -2.82
CA PHE A 62 -7.46 11.82 -3.49
C PHE A 62 -8.03 12.68 -4.64
N ILE A 63 -8.20 12.03 -5.81
CA ILE A 63 -8.87 12.60 -6.98
C ILE A 63 -10.02 11.67 -7.36
N GLY A 64 -11.25 12.18 -7.26
CA GLY A 64 -12.45 11.45 -7.66
C GLY A 64 -12.75 11.56 -9.15
N THR A 65 -13.61 10.69 -9.66
CA THR A 65 -14.18 10.78 -11.00
C THR A 65 -15.69 10.69 -10.94
N ASP A 66 -16.38 11.54 -11.71
CA ASP A 66 -17.81 11.41 -11.92
C ASP A 66 -18.15 10.20 -12.83
N PRO A 67 -19.43 9.80 -12.97
CA PRO A 67 -19.83 8.69 -13.83
C PRO A 67 -19.51 8.86 -15.32
N LYS A 68 -19.11 10.06 -15.77
CA LYS A 68 -18.69 10.36 -17.15
C LYS A 68 -17.16 10.36 -17.29
N GLY A 69 -16.43 10.03 -16.21
CA GLY A 69 -14.97 10.03 -16.18
C GLY A 69 -14.34 11.42 -16.02
N LYS A 70 -15.13 12.44 -15.67
CA LYS A 70 -14.60 13.78 -15.38
C LYS A 70 -14.05 13.81 -13.95
N LEU A 71 -12.86 14.38 -13.77
CA LEU A 71 -12.26 14.54 -12.46
C LEU A 71 -13.11 15.48 -11.57
N VAL A 72 -13.27 15.09 -10.30
CA VAL A 72 -13.97 15.84 -9.26
C VAL A 72 -13.16 15.84 -7.96
N ARG A 73 -13.25 16.92 -7.21
CA ARG A 73 -12.65 17.08 -5.88
C ARG A 73 -13.73 17.55 -4.92
#